data_AF-A0A7K3IVL6-F1
#
_entry.id   AF-A0A7K3IVL6-F1
#
_cell.length_a   1.000
_cell.length_b   1.000
_cell.length_c   1.000
_cell.angle_alpha   90.00
_cell.angle_beta   90.00
_cell.angle_gamma   90.00
#
_symmetry.space_group_name_H-M   'P 1'
#
loop_
_entity.id
_entity.type
_entity.pdbx_description
1 polymer ?
#
loop_
_entity_poly.entity_id
_entity_poly.type
_entity_poly.pdbx_seq_one_letter_code
_entity_poly.pdbx_strand_id
1 'polypeptide(L)'
;SVIDAGTASLYIQLGANFIVSPVLNAEMAKVCNRRKILWSPGCGSLSEISYAEELGAEIVKIFPGSSVGGPEFVKSVKGPCPWTSIMPTGGVEPTVENLREWFEAGVTCVGIGSNLITKELIQKKDWEGLTKRVAAAVKIARMFRKN
;
A
#
# COMPACT_ATOMS: atom_id res chain seq x y z
N SER A 1 -13.02 -1.87 2.94
CA SER A 1 -12.15 -2.59 1.99
C SER A 1 -12.89 -2.79 0.68
N VAL A 2 -12.25 -2.62 -0.47
CA VAL A 2 -12.84 -2.87 -1.79
C VAL A 2 -12.34 -4.23 -2.29
N ILE A 3 -13.22 -5.21 -2.50
CA ILE A 3 -12.83 -6.61 -2.82
C ILE A 3 -13.51 -7.16 -4.08
N ASP A 4 -14.39 -6.38 -4.71
CA ASP A 4 -15.15 -6.78 -5.88
C ASP A 4 -15.32 -5.62 -6.87
N ALA A 5 -15.67 -5.97 -8.11
CA ALA A 5 -15.81 -5.05 -9.22
C ALA A 5 -16.98 -4.06 -9.09
N GLY A 6 -18.06 -4.46 -8.42
CA GLY A 6 -19.24 -3.61 -8.20
C GLY A 6 -18.91 -2.47 -7.24
N THR A 7 -18.31 -2.81 -6.10
CA THR A 7 -17.84 -1.83 -5.11
C THR A 7 -16.75 -0.91 -5.70
N ALA A 8 -15.83 -1.46 -6.50
CA ALA A 8 -14.83 -0.64 -7.19
C ALA A 8 -15.50 0.37 -8.14
N SER A 9 -16.47 -0.08 -8.95
CA SER A 9 -17.22 0.79 -9.87
C SER A 9 -17.95 1.91 -9.14
N LEU A 10 -18.57 1.61 -7.99
CA LEU A 10 -19.25 2.59 -7.15
C LEU A 10 -18.28 3.69 -6.69
N TYR A 11 -17.13 3.33 -6.11
CA TYR A 11 -16.17 4.33 -5.62
C TYR A 11 -15.53 5.15 -6.74
N ILE A 12 -15.30 4.56 -7.91
CA ILE A 12 -14.84 5.30 -9.09
C ILE A 12 -15.88 6.36 -9.50
N GLN A 13 -17.17 6.02 -9.51
CA GLN A 13 -18.24 6.99 -9.81
C GLN A 13 -18.33 8.10 -8.77
N LEU A 14 -17.98 7.82 -7.52
CA LEU A 14 -17.91 8.81 -6.43
C LEU A 14 -16.62 9.66 -6.48
N GLY A 15 -15.76 9.48 -7.49
CA GLY A 15 -14.58 10.33 -7.71
C GLY A 15 -13.28 9.80 -7.13
N ALA A 16 -13.20 8.52 -6.76
CA ALA A 16 -11.93 7.93 -6.31
C ALA A 16 -10.86 7.99 -7.43
N ASN A 17 -9.68 8.50 -7.10
CA ASN A 17 -8.56 8.58 -8.04
C ASN A 17 -7.78 7.26 -8.20
N PHE A 18 -7.90 6.35 -7.25
CA PHE A 18 -7.26 5.04 -7.25
C PHE A 18 -8.05 4.06 -6.38
N ILE A 19 -7.87 2.76 -6.63
CA ILE A 19 -8.51 1.68 -5.86
C ILE A 19 -7.42 0.82 -5.20
N VAL A 20 -7.52 0.63 -3.88
CA VAL A 20 -6.65 -0.27 -3.11
C VAL A 20 -7.49 -1.43 -2.57
N SER A 21 -7.02 -2.65 -2.76
CA SER A 21 -7.68 -3.86 -2.25
C SER A 21 -6.77 -4.62 -1.26
N PRO A 22 -7.32 -5.37 -0.30
CA PRO A 22 -6.54 -6.36 0.45
C PRO A 22 -6.29 -7.65 -0.35
N VAL A 23 -6.92 -7.84 -1.52
CA VAL A 23 -6.83 -9.06 -2.33
C VAL A 23 -6.57 -8.73 -3.80
N LEU A 24 -6.18 -9.74 -4.57
CA LEU A 24 -6.15 -9.71 -6.03
C LEU A 24 -7.49 -10.23 -6.57
N ASN A 25 -8.20 -9.41 -7.33
CA ASN A 25 -9.42 -9.80 -8.03
C ASN A 25 -9.37 -9.27 -9.47
N ALA A 26 -9.27 -10.18 -10.45
CA ALA A 26 -9.14 -9.82 -11.86
C ALA A 26 -10.34 -9.04 -12.43
N GLU A 27 -11.55 -9.22 -11.87
CA GLU A 27 -12.71 -8.43 -12.29
C GLU A 27 -12.58 -6.95 -11.87
N MET A 28 -11.88 -6.67 -10.76
CA MET A 28 -11.55 -5.29 -10.38
C MET A 28 -10.57 -4.66 -11.36
N ALA A 29 -9.57 -5.41 -11.84
CA ALA A 29 -8.61 -4.94 -12.83
C ALA A 29 -9.33 -4.45 -14.09
N LYS A 30 -10.27 -5.24 -14.63
CA LYS A 30 -11.07 -4.86 -15.81
C LYS A 30 -11.81 -3.53 -15.60
N VAL A 31 -12.42 -3.34 -14.42
CA VAL A 31 -13.17 -2.12 -14.08
C VAL A 31 -12.27 -0.89 -14.00
N CYS A 32 -11.12 -1.02 -13.33
CA CYS A 32 -10.17 0.07 -13.09
C CYS A 32 -9.46 0.46 -14.40
N ASN A 33 -8.93 -0.52 -15.13
CA ASN A 33 -8.17 -0.30 -16.36
C ASN A 33 -9.02 0.37 -17.45
N ARG A 34 -10.27 -0.08 -17.65
CA ARG A 34 -11.19 0.54 -18.62
C ARG A 34 -11.52 2.00 -18.32
N ARG A 35 -11.38 2.41 -17.06
CA ARG A 35 -11.62 3.78 -16.59
C ARG A 35 -10.33 4.57 -16.38
N LYS A 36 -9.17 3.97 -16.65
CA LYS A 36 -7.83 4.56 -16.44
C LYS A 36 -7.63 5.02 -14.99
N ILE A 37 -8.13 4.21 -14.05
CA ILE A 37 -7.96 4.43 -12.61
C ILE A 37 -6.89 3.48 -12.11
N LEU A 38 -5.88 4.02 -11.40
CA LEU A 38 -4.81 3.22 -10.81
C LEU A 38 -5.38 2.16 -9.87
N TRP A 39 -4.85 0.94 -9.98
CA TRP A 39 -5.29 -0.18 -9.16
C TRP A 39 -4.12 -0.82 -8.42
N SER A 40 -4.27 -0.93 -7.10
CA SER A 40 -3.28 -1.56 -6.22
C SER A 40 -3.89 -2.77 -5.47
N PRO A 41 -3.78 -3.98 -6.06
CA PRO A 41 -4.27 -5.21 -5.44
C PRO A 41 -3.36 -5.70 -4.31
N GLY A 42 -3.96 -6.39 -3.34
CA GLY A 42 -3.24 -7.07 -2.27
C GLY A 42 -2.72 -8.43 -2.74
N CYS A 43 -1.43 -8.69 -2.56
CA CYS A 43 -0.76 -9.94 -2.87
C CYS A 43 0.04 -10.44 -1.66
N GLY A 44 0.16 -11.75 -1.50
CA GLY A 44 0.95 -12.42 -0.47
C GLY A 44 2.07 -13.32 -1.01
N SER A 45 2.20 -13.45 -2.33
CA SER A 45 3.18 -14.31 -2.99
C SER A 45 3.73 -13.71 -4.29
N LEU A 46 4.89 -14.19 -4.76
CA LEU A 46 5.48 -13.75 -6.03
C LEU A 46 4.59 -14.07 -7.24
N SER A 47 3.90 -15.22 -7.23
CA SER A 47 2.99 -15.59 -8.32
C SER A 47 1.77 -14.65 -8.40
N GLU A 48 1.23 -14.23 -7.26
CA GLU A 48 0.14 -13.23 -7.23
C GLU A 48 0.63 -11.86 -7.69
N ILE A 49 1.84 -11.44 -7.28
CA ILE A 49 2.46 -10.19 -7.76
C ILE A 49 2.59 -10.22 -9.28
N SER A 50 3.16 -11.30 -9.83
CA SER A 50 3.32 -11.50 -11.27
C SER A 50 1.98 -11.42 -12.00
N TYR A 51 0.95 -12.07 -11.47
CA TYR A 51 -0.38 -12.01 -12.07
C TYR A 51 -1.03 -10.62 -11.96
N ALA A 52 -0.83 -9.90 -10.87
CA ALA A 52 -1.30 -8.53 -10.73
C ALA A 52 -0.67 -7.59 -11.78
N GLU A 53 0.64 -7.72 -12.03
CA GLU A 53 1.35 -6.95 -13.05
C GLU A 53 0.84 -7.30 -14.46
N GLU A 54 0.59 -8.57 -14.77
CA GLU A 54 -0.02 -9.00 -16.04
C GLU A 54 -1.42 -8.36 -16.26
N LEU A 55 -2.18 -8.24 -15.18
CA LEU A 55 -3.48 -7.56 -15.18
C LEU A 55 -3.37 -6.02 -15.25
N GLY A 56 -2.15 -5.45 -15.25
CA GLY A 56 -1.89 -4.03 -15.40
C GLY A 56 -1.81 -3.24 -14.09
N ALA A 57 -1.61 -3.88 -12.93
CA ALA A 57 -1.40 -3.17 -11.67
C ALA A 57 -0.10 -2.36 -11.70
N GLU A 58 -0.18 -1.05 -11.44
CA GLU A 58 1.00 -0.18 -11.42
C GLU A 58 1.80 -0.25 -10.12
N ILE A 59 1.13 -0.52 -8.99
CA ILE A 59 1.74 -0.70 -7.67
C ILE A 59 1.06 -1.90 -7.00
N VAL A 60 1.82 -2.93 -6.66
CA VAL A 60 1.29 -4.09 -5.94
C VAL A 60 1.37 -3.84 -4.44
N LYS A 61 0.25 -4.03 -3.75
CA LYS A 61 0.19 -3.95 -2.30
C LYS A 61 0.57 -5.29 -1.70
N ILE A 62 1.54 -5.31 -0.80
CA ILE A 62 1.88 -6.50 -0.02
C ILE A 62 1.10 -6.47 1.31
N PHE A 63 0.23 -7.45 1.52
CA PHE A 63 -0.70 -7.44 2.64
C PHE A 63 -1.09 -8.85 3.10
N PRO A 64 -1.14 -9.12 4.43
CA PRO A 64 -0.67 -8.25 5.53
C PRO A 64 0.87 -8.26 5.61
N GLY A 65 1.50 -7.11 5.42
CA GLY A 65 2.93 -6.93 5.13
C GLY A 65 3.88 -7.72 6.04
N SER A 66 3.83 -7.52 7.35
CA SER A 66 4.68 -8.26 8.29
C SER A 66 4.37 -9.75 8.34
N SER A 67 3.12 -10.16 8.13
CA SER A 67 2.71 -11.58 8.20
C SER A 67 3.11 -12.38 6.96
N VAL A 68 3.33 -11.72 5.83
CA VAL A 68 3.77 -12.34 4.56
C VAL A 68 5.29 -12.28 4.36
N GLY A 69 6.06 -12.01 5.43
CA GLY A 69 7.52 -12.05 5.43
C GLY A 69 8.22 -10.69 5.54
N GLY A 70 7.47 -9.59 5.70
CA GLY A 70 8.04 -8.30 6.06
C GLY A 70 8.98 -7.70 5.00
N PRO A 71 9.94 -6.85 5.40
CA PRO A 71 10.94 -6.29 4.50
C PRO A 71 11.77 -7.35 3.75
N GLU A 72 12.00 -8.52 4.34
CA GLU A 72 12.79 -9.58 3.71
C GLU A 72 12.10 -10.20 2.49
N PHE A 73 10.77 -10.35 2.56
CA PHE A 73 9.97 -10.75 1.40
C PHE A 73 10.12 -9.75 0.25
N VAL A 74 10.08 -8.44 0.54
CA VAL A 74 10.27 -7.39 -0.48
C VAL A 74 11.65 -7.51 -1.13
N LYS A 75 12.73 -7.66 -0.34
CA LYS A 75 14.08 -7.86 -0.87
C LYS A 75 14.16 -9.10 -1.77
N SER A 76 13.54 -10.19 -1.33
CA SER A 76 13.50 -11.46 -2.07
C SER A 76 12.74 -11.35 -3.40
N VAL A 77 11.65 -10.60 -3.46
CA VAL A 77 10.92 -10.29 -4.70
C VAL A 77 11.73 -9.37 -5.61
N LYS A 78 12.38 -8.35 -5.04
CA LYS A 78 13.15 -7.36 -5.79
C LYS A 78 14.41 -7.92 -6.44
N GLY A 79 14.95 -9.04 -5.95
CA GLY A 79 16.07 -9.75 -6.57
C GLY A 79 15.80 -10.14 -8.02
N PRO A 80 14.80 -11.01 -8.30
CA PRO A 80 14.42 -11.39 -9.65
C PRO A 80 13.53 -10.37 -10.37
N CYS A 81 12.77 -9.53 -9.65
CA CYS A 81 11.80 -8.59 -10.21
C CYS A 81 12.08 -7.14 -9.76
N PRO A 82 13.24 -6.54 -10.14
CA PRO A 82 13.61 -5.19 -9.68
C PRO A 82 12.63 -4.10 -10.12
N TRP A 83 11.91 -4.32 -11.22
CA TRP A 83 10.91 -3.39 -11.79
C TRP A 83 9.61 -3.30 -10.97
N THR A 84 9.28 -4.30 -10.15
CA THR A 84 7.99 -4.36 -9.45
C THR A 84 7.82 -3.21 -8.48
N SER A 85 6.78 -2.39 -8.62
CA SER A 85 6.50 -1.35 -7.63
C SER A 85 5.70 -1.93 -6.46
N ILE A 86 6.26 -1.85 -5.26
CA ILE A 86 5.72 -2.50 -4.06
C ILE A 86 5.30 -1.45 -3.02
N MET A 87 4.11 -1.64 -2.45
CA MET A 87 3.62 -0.90 -1.29
C MET A 87 3.22 -1.87 -0.15
N PRO A 88 4.01 -2.04 0.92
CA PRO A 88 3.59 -2.84 2.07
C PRO A 88 2.48 -2.12 2.85
N THR A 89 1.56 -2.90 3.43
CA THR A 89 0.60 -2.42 4.42
C THR A 89 0.37 -3.51 5.47
N GLY A 90 0.32 -3.11 6.75
CA GLY A 90 0.25 -4.04 7.88
C GLY A 90 1.64 -4.30 8.45
N GLY A 91 1.84 -3.82 9.69
CA GLY A 91 3.16 -3.80 10.36
C GLY A 91 4.12 -2.70 9.88
N VAL A 92 3.59 -1.69 9.18
CA VAL A 92 4.29 -0.43 8.93
C VAL A 92 3.98 0.54 10.06
N GLU A 93 5.01 1.12 10.66
CA GLU A 93 4.93 2.08 11.75
C GLU A 93 5.58 3.41 11.36
N PRO A 94 5.07 4.56 11.86
CA PRO A 94 5.63 5.87 11.56
C PRO A 94 6.89 6.19 12.40
N THR A 95 7.80 5.24 12.52
CA THR A 95 9.10 5.37 13.22
C THR A 95 10.25 5.38 12.21
N VAL A 96 11.41 5.92 12.61
CA VAL A 96 12.57 6.00 11.72
C VAL A 96 13.10 4.61 11.40
N GLU A 97 13.12 3.74 12.40
CA GLU A 97 13.64 2.38 12.35
C GLU A 97 12.80 1.52 11.40
N ASN A 98 11.48 1.47 11.61
CA ASN A 98 10.58 0.65 10.78
C ASN A 98 10.53 1.15 9.34
N LEU A 99 10.44 2.47 9.12
CA LEU A 99 10.42 3.01 7.76
C LEU A 99 11.75 2.79 7.04
N ARG A 100 12.89 2.90 7.74
CA ARG A 100 14.20 2.59 7.16
C ARG A 100 14.23 1.16 6.62
N GLU A 101 13.80 0.18 7.41
CA GLU A 101 13.80 -1.24 7.01
C GLU A 101 13.00 -1.47 5.72
N TRP A 102 11.79 -0.89 5.62
CA TRP A 102 10.96 -1.01 4.43
C TRP A 102 11.58 -0.31 3.20
N PHE A 103 12.06 0.93 3.36
CA PHE A 103 12.66 1.66 2.23
C PHE A 103 13.99 1.07 1.76
N GLU A 104 14.82 0.57 2.66
CA GLU A 104 16.05 -0.16 2.32
C GLU A 104 15.75 -1.50 1.63
N ALA A 105 14.60 -2.12 1.92
CA ALA A 105 14.13 -3.29 1.18
C ALA A 105 13.68 -2.98 -0.27
N GLY A 106 13.55 -1.71 -0.63
CA GLY A 106 13.27 -1.28 -2.01
C GLY A 106 11.79 -1.06 -2.33
N VAL A 107 10.95 -0.80 -1.32
CA VAL A 107 9.54 -0.43 -1.55
C VAL A 107 9.44 0.91 -2.27
N THR A 108 8.43 1.06 -3.12
CA THR A 108 8.16 2.32 -3.86
C THR A 108 7.51 3.35 -2.95
N CYS A 109 6.60 2.89 -2.09
CA CYS A 109 5.92 3.70 -1.07
C CYS A 109 5.47 2.78 0.07
N VAL A 110 4.86 3.33 1.12
CA VAL A 110 4.33 2.55 2.24
C VAL A 110 2.89 2.94 2.56
N GLY A 111 2.07 1.96 2.94
CA GLY A 111 0.72 2.18 3.46
C GLY A 111 0.69 2.06 4.98
N ILE A 112 0.34 3.15 5.68
CA ILE A 112 0.24 3.18 7.14
C ILE A 112 -1.22 3.37 7.55
N GLY A 113 -1.79 2.36 8.20
CA GLY A 113 -3.18 2.36 8.67
C GLY A 113 -3.32 2.81 10.12
N SER A 114 -3.79 1.91 10.98
CA SER A 114 -4.08 2.16 12.40
C SER A 114 -2.88 2.63 13.22
N ASN A 115 -1.66 2.35 12.76
CA ASN A 115 -0.43 2.83 13.40
C ASN A 115 -0.22 4.34 13.20
N LEU A 116 -0.83 4.94 12.17
CA LEU A 116 -0.81 6.39 11.95
C LEU A 116 -2.08 7.06 12.51
N ILE A 117 -3.24 6.53 12.13
CA ILE A 117 -4.55 7.05 12.56
C ILE A 117 -5.11 6.12 13.63
N THR A 118 -4.78 6.37 14.89
CA THR A 118 -5.16 5.49 16.00
C THR A 118 -6.61 5.71 16.41
N LYS A 119 -7.27 4.66 16.91
CA LYS A 119 -8.65 4.76 17.45
C LYS A 119 -8.76 5.79 18.56
N GLU A 120 -7.74 5.88 19.41
CA GLU A 120 -7.69 6.81 20.54
C GLU A 120 -7.71 8.27 20.08
N LEU A 121 -6.90 8.65 19.09
CA LEU A 121 -6.88 10.01 18.54
C LEU A 121 -8.27 10.40 17.99
N ILE A 122 -8.91 9.48 17.26
CA ILE A 122 -10.25 9.69 16.70
C ILE A 122 -11.31 9.80 17.79
N GLN A 123 -11.30 8.91 18.78
CA GLN A 123 -12.26 8.91 19.90
C GLN A 123 -12.16 10.19 20.74
N LYS A 124 -10.94 10.66 20.98
CA LYS A 124 -10.67 11.91 21.70
C LYS A 124 -10.87 13.17 20.85
N LYS A 125 -11.14 13.03 19.55
CA LYS A 125 -11.17 14.14 18.57
C LYS A 125 -9.90 15.00 18.63
N ASP A 126 -8.75 14.37 18.88
CA ASP A 126 -7.46 15.03 19.00
C ASP A 126 -6.85 15.30 17.60
N TRP A 127 -7.43 16.29 16.92
CA TRP A 127 -7.02 16.68 15.57
C TRP A 127 -5.64 17.31 15.53
N GLU A 128 -5.25 18.01 16.60
CA GLU A 128 -3.91 18.59 16.71
C GLU A 128 -2.85 17.50 16.86
N GLY A 129 -3.07 16.52 17.74
CA GLY A 129 -2.22 15.36 17.91
C GLY A 129 -2.11 14.54 16.63
N LEU A 130 -3.23 14.31 15.92
CA LEU A 130 -3.22 13.63 14.63
C LEU A 130 -2.40 14.42 13.58
N THR A 131 -2.55 15.75 13.53
CA THR A 131 -1.79 16.61 12.61
C THR A 131 -0.29 16.50 12.87
N LYS A 132 0.13 16.61 14.14
CA LYS A 132 1.55 16.47 14.54
C LYS A 132 2.10 15.10 14.16
N ARG A 133 1.32 14.04 14.40
CA ARG A 133 1.72 12.66 14.10
C ARG A 133 1.89 12.42 12.60
N VAL A 134 0.96 12.89 11.77
CA VAL A 134 1.05 12.81 10.31
C VAL A 134 2.23 13.61 9.79
N ALA A 135 2.44 14.84 10.28
CA ALA A 135 3.57 15.67 9.89
C ALA A 135 4.92 15.00 10.23
N ALA A 136 5.03 14.39 11.40
CA ALA A 136 6.21 13.63 11.80
C ALA A 136 6.46 12.42 10.88
N ALA A 137 5.41 11.62 10.59
CA ALA A 137 5.52 10.47 9.69
C ALA A 137 5.99 10.87 8.27
N VAL A 138 5.43 11.97 7.73
CA VAL A 138 5.84 12.51 6.42
C VAL A 138 7.29 13.01 6.46
N LYS A 139 7.70 13.67 7.55
CA LYS A 139 9.10 14.12 7.72
C LYS A 139 10.07 12.94 7.71
N ILE A 140 9.73 11.85 8.41
CA ILE A 140 10.55 10.63 8.42
C ILE A 140 10.59 10.00 7.03
N ALA A 141 9.45 9.80 6.36
CA ALA A 141 9.40 9.21 5.03
C ALA A 141 10.23 10.01 4.00
N ARG A 142 10.28 11.34 4.11
CA ARG A 142 11.12 12.20 3.26
C ARG A 142 12.61 11.96 3.42
N MET A 143 13.07 11.45 4.56
CA MET A 143 14.49 11.11 4.76
C MET A 143 14.96 9.97 3.84
N PHE A 144 14.03 9.15 3.33
CA PHE A 144 14.32 7.98 2.51
C PHE A 144 13.96 8.17 1.02
N ARG A 145 13.52 9.37 0.62
CA ARG A 145 13.22 9.68 -0.78
C ARG A 145 14.54 9.72 -1.56
N LYS A 146 14.71 8.79 -2.52
CA LYS A 146 15.81 8.88 -3.50
C LYS A 146 15.49 10.05 -4.45
N ASN A 147 16.49 10.89 -4.71
CA ASN A 147 16.42 12.00 -5.67
C ASN A 147 16.27 11.49 -7.10
#